data_AF-A0A836SI61-F1
#
_entry.id   AF-A0A836SI61-F1
#
_cell.length_a   1.000
_cell.length_b   1.000
_cell.length_c   1.000
_cell.angle_alpha   90.00
_cell.angle_beta   90.00
_cell.angle_gamma   90.00
#
_symmetry.space_group_name_H-M   'P 1'
#
loop_
_entity.id
_entity.type
_entity.pdbx_description
1 polymer ?
#
loop_
_entity_poly.entity_id
_entity_poly.type
_entity_poly.pdbx_seq_one_letter_code
_entity_poly.pdbx_strand_id
1 'polypeptide(L)' 'EDKRNCGSMVSCEEAYYHLNTCGNKRLDNDKDGIPCESICPDDK' A
#
# COMPACT_ATOMS: atom_id res chain seq x y z
N GLU A 1 -8.91 -6.09 -12.17
CA GLU A 1 -7.49 -5.84 -12.48
C GLU A 1 -7.08 -4.47 -11.93
N ASP A 2 -7.40 -4.20 -10.66
CA ASP A 2 -7.56 -2.81 -10.19
C ASP A 2 -6.90 -2.55 -8.84
N LYS A 3 -5.92 -3.35 -8.41
CA LYS A 3 -5.12 -3.10 -7.19
C LYS A 3 -4.07 -2.00 -7.40
N ARG A 4 -4.47 -0.92 -8.06
CA ARG A 4 -3.66 0.28 -8.29
C ARG A 4 -3.80 1.29 -7.14
N ASN A 5 -4.91 1.23 -6.42
CA ASN A 5 -5.29 2.16 -5.37
C ASN A 5 -5.60 1.43 -4.07
N CYS A 6 -5.50 2.13 -2.95
CA CYS A 6 -5.71 1.58 -1.62
C CYS A 6 -7.13 1.06 -1.38
N GLY A 7 -8.16 1.67 -1.99
CA GLY A 7 -9.54 1.18 -1.88
C GLY A 7 -9.78 -0.17 -2.57
N SER A 8 -8.82 -0.66 -3.35
CA SER A 8 -8.87 -1.98 -4.00
C SER A 8 -8.01 -3.02 -3.27
N MET A 9 -7.22 -2.59 -2.28
CA MET A 9 -6.47 -3.45 -1.38
C MET A 9 -7.37 -3.80 -0.20
N VAL A 10 -7.43 -5.07 0.16
CA VAL A 10 -8.24 -5.54 1.30
C VAL A 10 -7.42 -5.71 2.58
N SER A 11 -6.10 -5.79 2.45
CA SER A 11 -5.18 -6.03 3.57
C SER A 11 -3.89 -5.24 3.39
N CYS A 12 -3.31 -4.84 4.52
CA CYS A 12 -2.03 -4.15 4.55
C CYS A 12 -0.91 -4.98 3.90
N GLU A 13 -0.87 -6.28 4.17
CA GLU A 13 0.12 -7.22 3.60
C GLU A 13 0.10 -7.21 2.06
N GLU A 14 -1.10 -7.12 1.47
CA GLU A 14 -1.25 -7.09 0.03
C GLU A 14 -0.79 -5.74 -0.55
N ALA A 15 -1.06 -4.63 0.14
CA ALA A 15 -0.53 -3.32 -0.22
C ALA A 15 1.00 -3.31 -0.18
N TYR A 16 1.61 -3.92 0.84
CA TYR A 16 3.06 -4.13 0.96
C TYR A 16 3.62 -4.99 -0.16
N TYR A 17 2.95 -6.07 -0.52
CA TYR A 17 3.36 -6.91 -1.64
C TYR A 17 3.33 -6.11 -2.96
N HIS A 18 2.29 -5.31 -3.19
CA HIS A 18 2.22 -4.50 -4.41
C HIS A 18 3.24 -3.34 -4.41
N LEU A 19 3.53 -2.74 -3.27
CA LEU A 19 4.56 -1.71 -3.14
C LEU A 19 5.96 -2.30 -3.42
N ASN A 20 6.31 -3.40 -2.75
CA ASN A 20 7.65 -3.98 -2.80
C ASN A 20 7.87 -4.88 -4.01
N THR A 21 6.93 -5.78 -4.30
CA THR A 21 7.06 -6.77 -5.39
C THR A 21 6.68 -6.17 -6.74
N CYS A 22 5.56 -5.45 -6.82
CA CYS A 22 5.13 -4.84 -8.08
C CYS A 22 5.75 -3.45 -8.31
N GLY A 23 6.39 -2.86 -7.30
CA GLY A 23 6.96 -1.51 -7.40
C GLY A 23 5.90 -0.41 -7.47
N ASN A 24 4.70 -0.66 -6.96
CA ASN A 24 3.59 0.29 -7.04
C ASN A 24 3.72 1.38 -5.98
N LYS A 25 4.68 2.30 -6.19
CA LYS A 25 4.96 3.46 -5.33
C LYS A 25 3.81 4.46 -5.23
N ARG A 26 2.70 4.26 -5.94
CA ARG A 26 1.51 5.10 -5.81
C ARG A 26 0.69 4.80 -4.55
N LEU A 27 0.95 3.65 -3.94
CA LEU A 27 0.30 3.21 -2.70
C LEU A 27 0.90 3.93 -1.48
N ASP A 28 2.17 4.30 -1.59
CA ASP A 28 2.98 4.98 -0.58
C ASP A 28 3.24 6.41 -1.08
N ASN A 29 2.33 7.33 -0.72
CA ASN A 29 2.28 8.67 -1.30
C ASN A 29 3.35 9.59 -0.68
N ASP A 30 3.58 9.44 0.62
CA ASP A 30 4.53 10.19 1.41
C ASP A 30 5.94 9.55 1.46
N LYS A 31 6.08 8.30 0.99
CA LYS A 31 7.34 7.57 0.83
C LYS A 31 8.00 7.19 2.15
N ASP A 32 7.20 6.96 3.18
CA ASP A 32 7.64 6.42 4.46
C ASP A 32 7.87 4.90 4.40
N GLY A 33 7.38 4.24 3.34
CA GLY A 33 7.45 2.80 3.15
C GLY A 33 6.18 2.06 3.60
N ILE A 34 5.15 2.79 4.04
CA ILE A 34 3.85 2.27 4.44
C ILE A 34 2.84 2.51 3.31
N PRO A 35 2.52 1.50 2.49
CA PRO A 35 1.53 1.65 1.47
C PRO A 35 0.14 1.67 2.09
N CYS A 36 -0.70 2.59 1.63
CA CYS A 36 -2.11 2.63 1.99
C CYS A 36 -2.35 2.75 3.49
N GLU A 37 -1.90 3.86 4.09
CA GLU A 37 -2.09 4.21 5.50
C GLU A 37 -3.55 4.08 6.00
N SER A 38 -4.54 4.14 5.10
CA SER A 38 -5.95 3.89 5.44
C SER A 38 -6.25 2.46 5.90
N ILE A 39 -5.44 1.47 5.49
CA ILE A 39 -5.57 0.05 5.86
C ILE A 39 -4.31 -0.49 6.57
N CYS A 40 -3.20 0.23 6.49
CA CYS A 40 -1.97 -0.04 7.21
C CYS A 40 -1.80 0.99 8.34
N PRO A 41 -2.01 0.63 9.61
CA PRO A 41 -1.71 1.53 10.70
C PRO A 41 -0.19 1.79 10.79
N ASP A 42 0.26 3.05 10.76
CA ASP A 42 1.61 3.44 11.21
C ASP A 42 1.66 3.19 12.72
N ASP A 43 2.47 2.24 13.14
CA ASP A 43 2.76 1.99 14.55
C ASP A 43 3.73 3.08 15.03
N LYS A 44 3.21 4.29 15.25
CA LYS A 44 3.88 5.35 15.98
C LYS A 44 3.11 5.76 17.23
#